data_AF-A0AAE6QIC9-F1
#
_entry.id   AF-A0AAE6QIC9-F1
#
_cell.length_a   1.000
_cell.length_b   1.000
_cell.length_c   1.000
_cell.angle_alpha   90.00
_cell.angle_beta   90.00
_cell.angle_gamma   90.00
#
_symmetry.space_group_name_H-M   'P 1'
#
loop_
_entity.id
_entity.type
_entity.pdbx_description
1 polymer ?
#
loop_
_entity_poly.entity_id
_entity_poly.type
_entity_poly.pdbx_seq_one_letter_code
_entity_poly.pdbx_strand_id
1 'polypeptide(L)'
;MKVLVLAGPESSGKSWLSAEIQRRFGGVLVGEYVRHFIDQQGRDTVYGDIPAIAHGQLAWEDAARASEPELLILDTHLLSNVLWSRALFGDCPAWIEQQLLSRRYDLHLLLSPEGVEWISDGQRCQPQLDERQAFFEASRDWLDSHGQAYEVLGGGWPQRHELAMAAVMRLLDRSADLVLV
;
A
#
# COMPACT_ATOMS: atom_id res chain seq x y z
N MET A 1 -16.02 9.44 1.45
CA MET A 1 -14.99 8.38 1.43
C MET A 1 -13.63 9.00 1.67
N LYS A 2 -12.88 8.49 2.64
CA LYS A 2 -11.44 8.71 2.83
C LYS A 2 -10.70 7.48 2.31
N VAL A 3 -9.63 7.67 1.55
CA VAL A 3 -8.84 6.57 0.98
C VAL A 3 -7.47 6.53 1.64
N LEU A 4 -7.23 5.48 2.41
CA LEU A 4 -5.98 5.20 3.12
C LEU A 4 -5.20 4.12 2.40
N VAL A 5 -3.91 4.36 2.14
CA VAL A 5 -3.02 3.39 1.50
C VAL A 5 -1.94 2.95 2.48
N LEU A 6 -1.72 1.64 2.56
CA LEU A 6 -0.54 1.06 3.20
C LEU A 6 0.53 0.84 2.12
N ALA A 7 1.68 1.47 2.29
CA ALA A 7 2.78 1.46 1.35
C ALA A 7 4.10 1.03 2.03
N GLY A 8 5.04 0.51 1.25
CA GLY A 8 6.36 0.08 1.74
C GLY A 8 6.70 -1.37 1.37
N PRO A 9 7.91 -1.83 1.71
CA PRO A 9 8.45 -3.14 1.31
C PRO A 9 7.66 -4.32 1.89
N GLU A 10 7.97 -5.51 1.40
CA GLU A 10 7.54 -6.76 2.03
C GLU A 10 8.02 -6.88 3.49
N SER A 11 7.30 -7.66 4.31
CA SER A 11 7.57 -7.85 5.74
C SER A 11 7.57 -6.57 6.62
N SER A 12 7.01 -5.45 6.15
CA SER A 12 6.95 -4.18 6.90
C SER A 12 5.68 -4.00 7.77
N GLY A 13 4.71 -4.92 7.66
CA GLY A 13 3.49 -4.92 8.48
C GLY A 13 2.22 -4.38 7.82
N LYS A 14 2.20 -4.15 6.51
CA LYS A 14 1.06 -3.56 5.79
C LYS A 14 -0.25 -4.33 6.00
N SER A 15 -0.26 -5.63 5.70
CA SER A 15 -1.45 -6.48 5.83
C SER A 15 -1.96 -6.64 7.26
N TRP A 16 -1.04 -6.61 8.23
CA TRP A 16 -1.40 -6.64 9.63
C TRP A 16 -2.04 -5.30 10.07
N LEU A 17 -1.39 -4.17 9.76
CA LEU A 17 -1.94 -2.86 10.11
C LEU A 17 -3.25 -2.57 9.39
N SER A 18 -3.39 -2.92 8.12
CA SER A 18 -4.63 -2.71 7.37
C SER A 18 -5.81 -3.47 7.99
N ALA A 19 -5.59 -4.72 8.43
CA ALA A 19 -6.59 -5.51 9.13
C ALA A 19 -6.93 -4.92 10.52
N GLU A 20 -5.93 -4.48 11.27
CA GLU A 20 -6.14 -3.85 12.59
C GLU A 20 -6.90 -2.51 12.47
N ILE A 21 -6.59 -1.72 11.45
CA ILE A 21 -7.31 -0.48 11.14
C ILE A 21 -8.75 -0.79 10.79
N GLN A 22 -9.01 -1.76 9.91
CA GLN A 22 -10.36 -2.17 9.55
C GLN A 22 -11.14 -2.65 10.78
N ARG A 23 -10.51 -3.46 11.64
CA ARG A 23 -11.11 -3.97 12.88
C ARG A 23 -11.49 -2.84 13.84
N ARG A 24 -10.68 -1.77 13.91
CA ARG A 24 -10.86 -0.66 14.85
C ARG A 24 -11.81 0.44 14.36
N PHE A 25 -11.76 0.76 13.06
CA PHE A 25 -12.45 1.90 12.46
C PHE A 25 -13.53 1.50 11.43
N GLY A 26 -13.62 0.22 11.08
CA GLY A 26 -14.50 -0.26 10.01
C GLY A 26 -13.96 0.04 8.62
N GLY A 27 -14.86 0.10 7.64
CA GLY A 27 -14.53 0.37 6.24
C GLY A 27 -14.28 -0.90 5.40
N VAL A 28 -13.92 -0.67 4.15
CA VAL A 28 -13.65 -1.72 3.17
C VAL A 28 -12.14 -1.86 2.99
N LEU A 29 -11.63 -3.08 3.15
CA LEU A 29 -10.23 -3.43 2.94
C LEU A 29 -10.07 -4.13 1.59
N VAL A 30 -9.17 -3.59 0.77
CA VAL A 30 -8.71 -4.22 -0.48
C VAL A 30 -7.29 -4.76 -0.23
N GLY A 31 -7.12 -6.06 -0.43
CA GLY A 31 -5.83 -6.73 -0.32
C GLY A 31 -4.97 -6.64 -1.58
N GLU A 32 -3.79 -7.26 -1.50
CA GLU A 32 -2.77 -7.19 -2.53
C GLU A 32 -3.05 -8.25 -3.60
N TYR A 33 -3.42 -7.80 -4.80
CA TYR A 33 -3.88 -8.68 -5.87
C TYR A 33 -2.81 -9.66 -6.34
N VAL A 34 -1.54 -9.27 -6.35
CA VAL A 34 -0.45 -10.14 -6.83
C VAL A 34 -0.37 -11.43 -6.01
N ARG A 35 -0.72 -11.39 -4.71
CA ARG A 35 -0.74 -12.60 -3.87
C ARG A 35 -1.77 -13.61 -4.35
N HIS A 36 -2.97 -13.12 -4.65
CA HIS A 36 -4.05 -13.93 -5.24
C HIS A 36 -3.66 -14.46 -6.63
N PHE A 37 -3.01 -13.64 -7.45
CA PHE A 37 -2.52 -14.05 -8.76
C PHE A 37 -1.50 -15.19 -8.64
N ILE A 38 -0.50 -15.08 -7.76
CA ILE A 38 0.51 -16.11 -7.52
C ILE A 38 -0.15 -17.42 -7.06
N ASP A 39 -1.07 -17.35 -6.10
CA ASP A 39 -1.79 -18.53 -5.60
C ASP A 39 -2.60 -19.24 -6.71
N GLN A 40 -3.21 -18.46 -7.62
CA GLN A 40 -3.94 -19.02 -8.76
C GLN A 40 -3.03 -19.64 -9.83
N GLN A 41 -1.89 -19.01 -10.12
CA GLN A 41 -0.97 -19.48 -11.16
C GLN A 41 -0.06 -20.63 -10.66
N GLY A 42 0.18 -20.72 -9.35
CA GLY A 42 1.05 -21.73 -8.76
C GLY A 42 2.52 -21.61 -9.19
N ARG A 43 2.97 -20.39 -9.55
CA ARG A 43 4.33 -20.07 -9.99
C ARG A 43 4.69 -18.63 -9.66
N ASP A 44 5.99 -18.33 -9.72
CA ASP A 44 6.49 -16.97 -9.67
C ASP A 44 5.99 -16.14 -10.86
N THR A 45 5.90 -14.83 -10.64
CA THR A 45 5.47 -13.87 -11.67
C THR A 45 6.55 -13.66 -12.73
N VAL A 46 6.12 -13.36 -13.95
CA VAL A 46 6.99 -12.89 -15.02
C VAL A 46 6.52 -11.51 -15.50
N TYR A 47 7.37 -10.79 -16.22
CA TYR A 47 7.03 -9.44 -16.71
C TYR A 47 5.70 -9.39 -17.50
N GLY A 48 5.40 -10.42 -18.28
CA GLY A 48 4.15 -10.52 -19.03
C GLY A 48 2.88 -10.56 -18.17
N ASP A 49 3.00 -10.89 -16.88
CA ASP A 49 1.88 -10.92 -15.93
C ASP A 49 1.53 -9.53 -15.39
N ILE A 50 2.46 -8.56 -15.44
CA ILE A 50 2.34 -7.24 -14.81
C ILE A 50 1.05 -6.51 -15.24
N PRO A 51 0.68 -6.47 -16.53
CA PRO A 51 -0.58 -5.84 -16.92
C PRO A 51 -1.81 -6.51 -16.30
N ALA A 52 -1.85 -7.84 -16.22
CA ALA A 52 -2.98 -8.58 -15.65
C ALA A 52 -3.08 -8.35 -14.14
N ILE A 53 -1.95 -8.36 -13.42
CA ILE A 53 -1.88 -8.07 -12.00
C ILE A 53 -2.37 -6.64 -11.72
N ALA A 54 -1.89 -5.65 -12.47
CA ALA A 54 -2.29 -4.27 -12.31
C ALA A 54 -3.80 -4.07 -12.61
N HIS A 55 -4.33 -4.68 -13.66
CA HIS A 55 -5.78 -4.66 -13.93
C HIS A 55 -6.60 -5.31 -12.81
N GLY A 56 -6.12 -6.41 -12.24
CA GLY A 56 -6.77 -7.05 -11.10
C GLY A 56 -6.81 -6.17 -9.86
N GLN A 57 -5.70 -5.53 -9.52
CA GLN A 57 -5.64 -4.56 -8.41
C GLN A 57 -6.61 -3.40 -8.63
N LEU A 58 -6.65 -2.84 -9.85
CA LEU A 58 -7.59 -1.77 -10.20
C LEU A 58 -9.04 -2.21 -10.09
N ALA A 59 -9.38 -3.40 -10.59
CA ALA A 59 -10.74 -3.92 -10.52
C ALA A 59 -11.20 -4.10 -9.06
N TRP A 60 -10.33 -4.57 -8.17
CA TRP A 60 -10.65 -4.69 -6.75
C TRP A 60 -10.81 -3.32 -6.08
N GLU A 61 -9.94 -2.37 -6.38
CA GLU A 61 -10.07 -1.00 -5.88
C GLU A 61 -11.37 -0.34 -6.38
N ASP A 62 -11.69 -0.44 -7.67
CA ASP A 62 -12.86 0.16 -8.30
C ASP A 62 -14.17 -0.43 -7.72
N ALA A 63 -14.21 -1.75 -7.49
CA ALA A 63 -15.34 -2.41 -6.85
C ALA A 63 -15.55 -1.91 -5.41
N ALA A 64 -14.47 -1.73 -4.65
CA ALA A 64 -14.55 -1.20 -3.29
C ALA A 64 -14.98 0.27 -3.27
N ARG A 65 -14.47 1.09 -4.21
CA ARG A 65 -14.91 2.50 -4.37
C ARG A 65 -16.39 2.60 -4.72
N ALA A 66 -16.92 1.69 -5.54
CA ALA A 66 -18.33 1.66 -5.91
C ALA A 66 -19.29 1.37 -4.75
N SER A 67 -18.81 0.78 -3.65
CA SER A 67 -19.60 0.63 -2.42
C SER A 67 -19.65 1.90 -1.55
N GLU A 68 -18.97 2.97 -1.96
CA GLU A 68 -18.94 4.28 -1.30
C GLU A 68 -18.69 4.25 0.22
N PRO A 69 -17.68 3.50 0.71
CA PRO A 69 -17.44 3.41 2.15
C PRO A 69 -16.99 4.75 2.73
N GLU A 70 -17.21 4.95 4.03
CA GLU A 70 -16.62 6.11 4.72
C GLU A 70 -15.08 6.04 4.69
N LEU A 71 -14.53 4.85 4.90
CA LEU A 71 -13.09 4.55 4.83
C LEU A 71 -12.83 3.39 3.85
N LEU A 72 -11.97 3.63 2.87
CA LEU A 72 -11.39 2.63 1.98
C LEU A 72 -9.92 2.43 2.36
N ILE A 73 -9.53 1.19 2.66
CA ILE A 73 -8.19 0.81 3.09
C ILE A 73 -7.56 -0.04 1.98
N LEU A 74 -6.41 0.37 1.47
CA LEU A 74 -5.70 -0.31 0.39
C LEU A 74 -4.38 -0.88 0.92
N ASP A 75 -4.28 -2.21 1.01
CA ASP A 75 -3.03 -2.95 1.17
C ASP A 75 -2.80 -3.74 -0.12
N THR A 76 -2.37 -3.16 -1.22
CA THR A 76 -1.73 -1.85 -1.42
C THR A 76 -2.35 -1.20 -2.67
N HIS A 77 -1.67 -0.24 -3.30
CA HIS A 77 -2.09 0.33 -4.59
C HIS A 77 -1.03 0.12 -5.69
N LEU A 78 -1.27 0.67 -6.88
CA LEU A 78 -0.43 0.45 -8.06
C LEU A 78 1.05 0.84 -7.91
N LEU A 79 1.44 1.70 -6.96
CA LEU A 79 2.86 1.98 -6.74
C LEU A 79 3.66 0.70 -6.43
N SER A 80 3.09 -0.23 -5.66
CA SER A 80 3.75 -1.50 -5.36
C SER A 80 4.02 -2.28 -6.65
N ASN A 81 3.05 -2.32 -7.57
CA ASN A 81 3.22 -2.95 -8.88
C ASN A 81 4.30 -2.26 -9.72
N VAL A 82 4.33 -0.93 -9.72
CA VAL A 82 5.37 -0.16 -10.42
C VAL A 82 6.76 -0.48 -9.89
N LEU A 83 6.94 -0.44 -8.58
CA LEU A 83 8.23 -0.65 -7.93
C LEU A 83 8.70 -2.11 -8.06
N TRP A 84 7.82 -3.09 -7.85
CA TRP A 84 8.16 -4.51 -8.04
C TRP A 84 8.49 -4.83 -9.49
N SER A 85 7.73 -4.31 -10.45
CA SER A 85 8.01 -4.54 -11.87
C SER A 85 9.39 -4.02 -12.25
N ARG A 86 9.74 -2.79 -11.81
CA ARG A 86 11.07 -2.20 -12.02
C ARG A 86 12.16 -3.00 -11.32
N ALA A 87 11.96 -3.42 -10.07
CA ALA A 87 12.94 -4.15 -9.28
C ALA A 87 13.24 -5.56 -9.85
N LEU A 88 12.20 -6.29 -10.28
CA LEU A 88 12.32 -7.68 -10.74
C LEU A 88 12.62 -7.80 -12.23
N PHE A 89 12.11 -6.87 -13.05
CA PHE A 89 12.13 -6.99 -14.50
C PHE A 89 12.80 -5.82 -15.22
N GLY A 90 13.21 -4.77 -14.50
CA GLY A 90 13.87 -3.59 -15.08
C GLY A 90 12.96 -2.70 -15.93
N ASP A 91 11.66 -2.97 -15.97
CA ASP A 91 10.68 -2.25 -16.78
C ASP A 91 9.31 -2.22 -16.11
N CYS A 92 8.43 -1.30 -16.50
CA CYS A 92 7.05 -1.23 -16.07
C CYS A 92 6.19 -0.54 -17.14
N PRO A 93 5.05 -1.11 -17.56
CA PRO A 93 4.14 -0.46 -18.50
C PRO A 93 3.72 0.94 -18.02
N ALA A 94 4.04 1.97 -18.81
CA ALA A 94 3.83 3.36 -18.44
C ALA A 94 2.38 3.71 -18.05
N TRP A 95 1.41 2.98 -18.59
CA TRP A 95 -0.01 3.19 -18.27
C TRP A 95 -0.33 2.95 -16.79
N ILE A 96 0.43 2.10 -16.09
CA ILE A 96 0.18 1.77 -14.68
C ILE A 96 0.38 3.01 -13.80
N GLU A 97 1.46 3.76 -14.04
CA GLU A 97 1.73 5.01 -13.33
C GLU A 97 0.70 6.10 -13.70
N GLN A 98 0.28 6.17 -14.97
CA GLN A 98 -0.78 7.07 -15.40
C GLN A 98 -2.12 6.77 -14.68
N GLN A 99 -2.45 5.49 -14.51
CA GLN A 99 -3.62 5.06 -13.76
C GLN A 99 -3.47 5.39 -12.27
N LEU A 100 -2.31 5.15 -11.67
CA LEU A 100 -2.05 5.52 -10.28
C LEU A 100 -2.30 7.03 -10.06
N LEU A 101 -1.78 7.88 -10.94
CA LEU A 101 -1.91 9.34 -10.85
C LEU A 101 -3.32 9.86 -11.18
N SER A 102 -4.16 9.09 -11.87
CA SER A 102 -5.53 9.50 -12.16
C SER A 102 -6.50 9.28 -10.99
N ARG A 103 -6.02 8.76 -9.86
CA ARG A 103 -6.80 8.39 -8.67
C ARG A 103 -6.48 9.30 -7.50
N ARG A 104 -7.46 9.43 -6.60
CA ARG A 104 -7.30 10.18 -5.35
C ARG A 104 -7.04 9.22 -4.19
N TYR A 105 -6.00 9.54 -3.43
CA TYR A 105 -5.62 8.92 -2.17
C TYR A 105 -5.48 10.05 -1.13
N ASP A 106 -6.10 9.90 0.04
CA ASP A 106 -6.11 10.97 1.05
C ASP A 106 -4.92 10.88 2.00
N LEU A 107 -4.41 9.67 2.26
CA LEU A 107 -3.23 9.45 3.09
C LEU A 107 -2.53 8.14 2.74
N HIS A 108 -1.20 8.16 2.71
CA HIS A 108 -0.36 6.97 2.68
C HIS A 108 0.31 6.77 4.04
N LEU A 109 0.21 5.57 4.61
CA LEU A 109 1.09 5.15 5.68
C LEU A 109 2.25 4.42 5.03
N LEU A 110 3.45 5.01 5.09
CA LEU A 110 4.67 4.47 4.49
C LEU A 110 5.47 3.71 5.55
N LEU A 111 5.50 2.39 5.45
CA LEU A 111 6.06 1.51 6.47
C LEU A 111 7.56 1.23 6.20
N SER A 112 8.46 1.79 7.02
CA SER A 112 9.89 1.44 7.05
C SER A 112 10.20 -0.03 7.41
N PRO A 113 11.14 -0.70 6.72
CA PRO A 113 11.55 -2.07 7.08
C PRO A 113 12.42 -2.13 8.35
N GLU A 114 12.88 -1.00 8.89
CA GLU A 114 13.71 -0.98 10.10
C GLU A 114 12.93 -1.40 11.35
N GLY A 115 13.58 -2.15 12.23
CA GLY A 115 13.01 -2.61 13.50
C GLY A 115 12.06 -3.80 13.40
N VAL A 116 11.90 -4.39 12.20
CA VAL A 116 11.09 -5.60 11.97
C VAL A 116 11.86 -6.65 11.15
N GLU A 117 11.72 -7.90 11.56
CA GLU A 117 12.35 -9.03 10.89
C GLU A 117 11.64 -9.36 9.57
N TRP A 118 12.41 -9.86 8.62
CA TRP A 118 11.83 -10.46 7.42
C TRP A 118 11.29 -11.85 7.74
N ILE A 119 10.07 -12.13 7.30
CA ILE A 119 9.40 -13.42 7.56
C ILE A 119 9.01 -14.02 6.21
N SER A 120 9.54 -15.19 5.89
CA SER A 120 9.13 -15.92 4.69
C SER A 120 7.69 -16.40 4.78
N ASP A 121 6.95 -16.29 3.68
CA ASP A 121 5.61 -16.88 3.52
C ASP A 121 5.45 -17.65 2.19
N GLY A 122 6.57 -17.95 1.51
CA GLY A 122 6.60 -18.63 0.22
C GLY A 122 6.43 -17.73 -1.00
N GLN A 123 5.96 -16.48 -0.84
CA GLN A 123 5.82 -15.52 -1.95
C GLN A 123 6.84 -14.37 -1.90
N ARG A 124 7.43 -14.10 -0.74
CA ARG A 124 8.42 -13.02 -0.55
C ARG A 124 9.79 -13.36 -1.15
N CYS A 125 10.47 -12.36 -1.70
CA CYS A 125 11.68 -12.57 -2.50
C CYS A 125 12.88 -11.66 -2.14
N GLN A 126 12.73 -10.67 -1.26
CA GLN A 126 13.78 -9.74 -0.83
C GLN A 126 14.04 -9.82 0.68
N PRO A 127 14.73 -10.87 1.16
CA PRO A 127 15.01 -11.05 2.58
C PRO A 127 16.00 -10.01 3.13
N GLN A 128 16.81 -9.41 2.26
CA GLN A 128 17.88 -8.49 2.67
C GLN A 128 17.28 -7.15 3.12
N LEU A 129 17.86 -6.54 4.16
CA LEU A 129 17.33 -5.28 4.70
C LEU A 129 17.59 -4.10 3.76
N ASP A 130 18.71 -4.10 3.06
CA ASP A 130 19.09 -3.07 2.08
C ASP A 130 18.16 -3.05 0.86
N GLU A 131 17.77 -4.21 0.33
CA GLU A 131 16.76 -4.31 -0.74
C GLU A 131 15.42 -3.72 -0.30
N ARG A 132 14.97 -4.07 0.91
CA ARG A 132 13.73 -3.52 1.49
C ARG A 132 13.84 -2.02 1.76
N GLN A 133 15.00 -1.55 2.19
CA GLN A 133 15.25 -0.12 2.39
C GLN A 133 15.20 0.61 1.06
N ALA A 134 15.81 0.07 0.00
CA ALA A 134 15.76 0.64 -1.34
C ALA A 134 14.31 0.75 -1.86
N PHE A 135 13.48 -0.26 -1.61
CA PHE A 135 12.06 -0.22 -1.96
C PHE A 135 11.30 0.85 -1.16
N PHE A 136 11.58 0.98 0.14
CA PHE A 136 11.01 2.03 0.99
C PHE A 136 11.40 3.43 0.47
N GLU A 137 12.67 3.65 0.17
CA GLU A 137 13.17 4.92 -0.35
C GLU A 137 12.56 5.25 -1.71
N ALA A 138 12.49 4.28 -2.64
CA ALA A 138 11.83 4.46 -3.92
C ALA A 138 10.33 4.79 -3.77
N SER A 139 9.66 4.22 -2.75
CA SER A 139 8.28 4.59 -2.42
C SER A 139 8.19 6.03 -1.91
N ARG A 140 9.11 6.44 -1.01
CA ARG A 140 9.17 7.80 -0.47
C ARG A 140 9.43 8.83 -1.58
N ASP A 141 10.43 8.60 -2.40
CA ASP A 141 10.80 9.48 -3.51
C ASP A 141 9.64 9.68 -4.49
N TRP A 142 8.89 8.60 -4.77
CA TRP A 142 7.69 8.70 -5.60
C TRP A 142 6.61 9.56 -4.93
N LEU A 143 6.34 9.35 -3.65
CA LEU A 143 5.34 10.13 -2.90
C LEU A 143 5.73 11.61 -2.82
N ASP A 144 6.99 11.92 -2.55
CA ASP A 144 7.53 13.29 -2.50
C ASP A 144 7.44 13.97 -3.87
N SER A 145 7.91 13.31 -4.93
CA SER A 145 7.92 13.87 -6.30
C SER A 145 6.52 14.12 -6.87
N HIS A 146 5.51 13.39 -6.39
CA HIS A 146 4.11 13.54 -6.81
C HIS A 146 3.23 14.27 -5.78
N GLY A 147 3.84 14.88 -4.75
CA GLY A 147 3.14 15.66 -3.73
C GLY A 147 2.05 14.89 -2.98
N GLN A 148 2.25 13.59 -2.79
CA GLN A 148 1.29 12.73 -2.10
C GLN A 148 1.41 12.92 -0.59
N ALA A 149 0.26 12.96 0.11
CA ALA A 149 0.26 13.01 1.57
C ALA A 149 0.67 11.65 2.13
N TYR A 150 1.69 11.62 3.00
CA TYR A 150 2.09 10.41 3.70
C TYR A 150 2.62 10.67 5.11
N GLU A 151 2.53 9.64 5.95
CA GLU A 151 3.20 9.56 7.24
C GLU A 151 4.11 8.32 7.26
N VAL A 152 5.35 8.49 7.72
CA VAL A 152 6.29 7.37 7.87
C VAL A 152 6.02 6.65 9.19
N LEU A 153 5.82 5.34 9.11
CA LEU A 153 5.71 4.46 10.25
C LEU A 153 7.02 3.67 10.38
N GLY A 154 7.64 3.71 11.56
CA GLY A 154 8.87 2.99 11.89
C GLY A 154 8.91 2.50 13.32
N GLY A 155 10.01 1.85 13.71
CA GLY A 155 10.15 1.19 15.00
C GLY A 155 9.53 -0.20 15.02
N GLY A 156 9.39 -0.79 16.21
CA GLY A 156 8.79 -2.12 16.39
C GLY A 156 7.28 -2.15 16.19
N TRP A 157 6.70 -3.35 16.28
CA TRP A 157 5.25 -3.57 16.07
C TRP A 157 4.34 -2.66 16.90
N PRO A 158 4.55 -2.46 18.22
CA PRO A 158 3.68 -1.60 19.02
C PRO A 158 3.73 -0.14 18.60
N GLN A 159 4.92 0.39 18.29
CA GLN A 159 5.09 1.80 17.91
C GLN A 159 4.37 2.11 16.61
N ARG A 160 4.54 1.24 15.60
CA ARG A 160 3.90 1.39 14.29
C ARG A 160 2.38 1.31 14.39
N HIS A 161 1.86 0.44 15.26
CA HIS A 161 0.43 0.35 15.53
C HIS A 161 -0.12 1.65 16.11
N GLU A 162 0.48 2.17 17.19
CA GLU A 162 0.05 3.42 17.81
C GLU A 162 0.05 4.59 16.81
N LEU A 163 1.12 4.71 16.01
CA LEU A 163 1.23 5.75 14.99
C LEU A 163 0.13 5.60 13.92
N ALA A 164 -0.11 4.39 13.43
CA ALA A 164 -1.15 4.11 12.43
C ALA A 164 -2.55 4.47 12.97
N MET A 165 -2.89 4.03 14.19
CA MET A 165 -4.20 4.33 14.80
C MET A 165 -4.39 5.84 14.98
N ALA A 166 -3.35 6.55 15.41
CA ALA A 166 -3.39 8.00 15.57
C ALA A 166 -3.58 8.73 14.22
N ALA A 167 -2.89 8.27 13.17
CA ALA A 167 -3.01 8.83 11.83
C ALA A 167 -4.42 8.62 11.25
N VAL A 168 -4.97 7.41 11.38
CA VAL A 168 -6.34 7.13 10.90
C VAL A 168 -7.38 7.89 11.70
N MET A 169 -7.20 8.01 13.01
CA MET A 169 -8.09 8.83 13.84
C MET A 169 -8.12 10.29 13.35
N ARG A 170 -6.96 10.89 13.03
CA ARG A 170 -6.88 12.24 12.45
C ARG A 170 -7.51 12.32 11.05
N LEU A 171 -7.33 11.30 10.22
CA LEU A 171 -7.89 11.25 8.87
C LEU A 171 -9.44 11.25 8.88
N LEU A 172 -10.03 10.60 9.88
CA LEU A 172 -11.48 10.46 10.04
C LEU A 172 -12.12 11.60 10.84
N ASP A 173 -11.37 12.25 11.72
CA ASP A 173 -11.91 13.35 12.54
C ASP A 173 -12.25 14.56 11.66
N ARG A 174 -13.56 14.86 11.55
CA ARG A 174 -14.11 15.92 10.69
C ARG A 174 -13.99 17.32 11.31
N SER A 175 -13.33 17.47 12.44
CA SER A 175 -13.39 18.68 13.27
C SER A 175 -12.50 19.85 12.79
N ALA A 176 -11.68 19.66 11.75
CA ALA A 176 -10.84 20.75 11.22
C ALA A 176 -11.53 21.63 10.15
N ASP A 177 -12.60 21.16 9.51
CA ASP A 177 -13.27 21.87 8.40
C ASP A 177 -14.53 22.64 8.83
N LEU A 178 -14.88 22.66 10.12
CA LEU A 178 -16.09 23.30 10.66
C LEU A 178 -15.82 24.53 11.56
N VAL A 179 -14.59 25.05 11.62
CA VAL A 179 -14.24 26.25 12.43
C VAL A 179 -14.04 27.51 11.56
N LEU A 180 -14.41 27.47 10.28
CA LEU A 180 -14.40 28.65 9.40
C LEU A 180 -15.73 28.80 8.64
N VAL A 181 -16.82 29.04 9.37
CA VAL A 181 -17.97 29.86 8.91
C VAL A 181 -18.54 30.63 10.09
#